data_AF-A0A0P7ZTH8-F1
#
_entry.id   AF-A0A0P7ZTH8-F1
#
_cell.length_a   1.000
_cell.length_b   1.000
_cell.length_c   1.000
_cell.angle_alpha   90.00
_cell.angle_beta   90.00
_cell.angle_gamma   90.00
#
_symmetry.space_group_name_H-M   'P 1'
#
loop_
_entity.id
_entity.type
_entity.pdbx_description
1 polymer ?
#
loop_
_entity_poly.entity_id
_entity_poly.type
_entity_poly.pdbx_seq_one_letter_code
_entity_poly.pdbx_strand_id
1 'polypeptide(L)'
;MIWSKFTKSSTFNRFFRNSRPSIKSNGGGSTAHLEVYENERFVTDVETADDKSTEQNGQLSYFIAGGADAHLFEIDRRSGKVFFKNAPDFENPQDRGRDNNYEVKVKVWDAGWLSDSQLLKISVKDVLEDSGQSNVIKGDNGNNFLHGTIGADIMFGAGGNDVLFGGEGDDILNGTDSKSRGVGEVDNLNGQAGADKFILGDTQGSFYLGNGFSDFAIIQDFTRGEDQLVLSGSASNYRIVDADGAAFILKGDDAIARLVGQSAANLNLNQFEYV
;
A
#
# COMPACT_ATOMS: atom_id res chain seq x y z
N MET A 1 -34.67 84.28 -21.63
CA MET A 1 -33.65 83.85 -20.64
C MET A 1 -33.92 82.41 -20.27
N ILE A 2 -32.90 81.57 -20.49
CA ILE A 2 -32.62 80.29 -19.82
C ILE A 2 -33.58 79.12 -20.10
N TRP A 3 -33.20 78.35 -21.12
CA TRP A 3 -33.54 76.93 -21.29
C TRP A 3 -32.81 76.07 -20.24
N SER A 4 -33.50 75.02 -19.81
CA SER A 4 -33.03 73.98 -18.89
C SER A 4 -31.74 73.30 -19.38
N LYS A 5 -30.71 73.27 -18.53
CA LYS A 5 -29.60 72.32 -18.69
C LYS A 5 -29.97 71.02 -17.97
N PHE A 6 -30.53 70.07 -18.72
CA PHE A 6 -30.40 68.66 -18.39
C PHE A 6 -28.95 68.25 -18.73
N THR A 7 -28.14 67.93 -17.73
CA THR A 7 -26.88 67.23 -17.94
C THR A 7 -27.18 65.78 -18.27
N LYS A 8 -26.76 65.36 -19.47
CA LYS A 8 -26.80 63.96 -19.90
C LYS A 8 -26.10 63.08 -18.87
N SER A 9 -26.82 62.01 -18.52
CA SER A 9 -26.32 60.81 -17.85
C SER A 9 -24.96 60.37 -18.38
N SER A 10 -24.07 60.04 -17.44
CA SER A 10 -22.93 59.16 -17.66
C SER A 10 -22.78 58.31 -16.39
N THR A 11 -23.76 57.45 -16.11
CA THR A 11 -23.48 56.25 -15.32
C THR A 11 -22.49 55.42 -16.12
N PHE A 12 -21.20 55.57 -15.81
CA PHE A 12 -20.14 54.73 -16.33
C PHE A 12 -20.38 53.33 -15.75
N ASN A 13 -21.10 52.49 -16.51
CA ASN A 13 -21.25 51.09 -16.17
C ASN A 13 -19.86 50.46 -16.38
N ARG A 14 -19.07 50.43 -15.31
CA ARG A 14 -17.77 49.75 -15.28
C ARG A 14 -18.08 48.25 -15.33
N PHE A 15 -18.28 47.73 -16.54
CA PHE A 15 -18.23 46.29 -16.77
C PHE A 15 -16.82 45.83 -16.35
N PHE A 16 -16.71 45.13 -15.23
CA PHE A 16 -15.50 44.39 -14.90
C PHE A 16 -15.32 43.36 -16.03
N ARG A 17 -14.29 43.52 -16.86
CA ARG A 17 -13.93 42.50 -17.83
C ARG A 17 -13.33 41.34 -17.03
N ASN A 18 -13.97 40.17 -17.08
CA ASN A 18 -13.43 38.95 -16.50
C ASN A 18 -12.06 38.63 -17.14
N SER A 19 -11.05 38.35 -16.31
CA SER A 19 -9.73 37.89 -16.76
C SER A 19 -9.62 36.38 -16.58
N ARG A 20 -8.80 35.71 -17.40
CA ARG A 20 -8.55 34.29 -17.22
C ARG A 20 -7.82 34.04 -15.88
N PRO A 21 -8.06 32.90 -15.22
CA PRO A 21 -7.24 32.48 -14.09
C PRO A 21 -5.79 32.26 -14.59
N SER A 22 -4.82 32.31 -13.67
CA SER A 22 -3.43 31.92 -13.96
C SER A 22 -2.91 30.95 -12.92
N ILE A 23 -2.36 29.82 -13.36
CA ILE A 23 -1.67 28.88 -12.49
C ILE A 23 -0.31 29.51 -12.11
N LYS A 24 0.01 29.48 -10.81
CA LYS A 24 1.24 30.03 -10.23
C LYS A 24 2.12 28.98 -9.60
N SER A 25 1.56 27.85 -9.17
CA SER A 25 2.36 26.79 -8.55
C SER A 25 3.40 26.23 -9.52
N ASN A 26 4.48 25.73 -8.93
CA ASN A 26 5.55 24.99 -9.62
C ASN A 26 6.18 25.77 -10.79
N GLY A 27 6.27 27.10 -10.65
CA GLY A 27 6.86 28.01 -11.63
C GLY A 27 5.87 28.67 -12.60
N GLY A 28 4.57 28.31 -12.56
CA GLY A 28 3.49 29.02 -13.27
C GLY A 28 3.60 29.09 -14.81
N GLY A 29 4.50 28.31 -15.41
CA GLY A 29 4.69 28.21 -16.85
C GLY A 29 3.80 27.15 -17.51
N SER A 30 3.98 26.93 -18.81
CA SER A 30 3.24 25.89 -19.55
C SER A 30 3.58 24.46 -19.10
N THR A 31 4.78 24.26 -18.54
CA THR A 31 5.27 22.99 -18.03
C THR A 31 5.93 23.23 -16.68
N ALA A 32 5.63 22.37 -15.71
CA ALA A 32 6.30 22.27 -14.43
C ALA A 32 7.00 20.92 -14.31
N HIS A 33 8.16 20.91 -13.65
CA HIS A 33 8.93 19.70 -13.34
C HIS A 33 8.90 19.50 -11.82
N LEU A 34 8.51 18.30 -11.39
CA LEU A 34 8.31 17.93 -10.00
C LEU A 34 9.09 16.67 -9.69
N GLU A 35 9.55 16.57 -8.46
CA GLU A 35 10.10 15.35 -7.88
C GLU A 35 9.25 15.00 -6.67
N VAL A 36 8.80 13.76 -6.61
CA VAL A 36 8.03 13.18 -5.51
C VAL A 36 8.68 11.86 -5.14
N TYR A 37 8.54 11.45 -3.89
CA TYR A 37 8.97 10.13 -3.47
C TYR A 37 7.86 9.11 -3.74
N GLU A 38 8.25 7.85 -3.90
CA GLU A 38 7.30 6.75 -3.96
C GLU A 38 6.51 6.56 -2.65
N ASN A 39 5.58 5.59 -2.63
CA ASN A 39 4.73 5.27 -1.49
C ASN A 39 3.78 6.39 -1.02
N GLU A 40 3.89 7.59 -1.60
CA GLU A 40 3.01 8.71 -1.35
C GLU A 40 2.12 9.03 -2.55
N ARG A 41 0.84 9.29 -2.28
CA ARG A 41 -0.12 9.68 -3.31
C ARG A 41 -0.11 11.16 -3.64
N PHE A 42 0.34 12.02 -2.73
CA PHE A 42 0.26 13.47 -2.94
C PHE A 42 1.34 13.94 -3.93
N VAL A 43 0.94 14.80 -4.86
CA VAL A 43 1.86 15.36 -5.87
C VAL A 43 2.17 16.82 -5.59
N THR A 44 1.14 17.65 -5.63
CA THR A 44 1.28 19.11 -5.52
C THR A 44 -0.08 19.78 -5.36
N ASP A 45 -0.06 21.06 -4.99
CA ASP A 45 -1.22 21.94 -5.01
C ASP A 45 -1.19 22.84 -6.26
N VAL A 46 -2.31 22.92 -7.00
CA VAL A 46 -2.46 23.86 -8.13
C VAL A 46 -2.89 25.23 -7.58
N GLU A 47 -1.91 26.06 -7.22
CA GLU A 47 -2.16 27.42 -6.78
C GLU A 47 -2.46 28.34 -7.96
N THR A 48 -3.51 29.15 -7.85
CA THR A 48 -3.96 30.04 -8.93
C THR A 48 -4.24 31.44 -8.45
N ALA A 49 -3.90 32.43 -9.27
CA ALA A 49 -4.34 33.81 -9.11
C ALA A 49 -5.43 34.13 -10.14
N ASP A 50 -6.51 34.76 -9.67
CA ASP A 50 -7.64 35.21 -10.49
C ASP A 50 -8.12 36.59 -10.00
N ASP A 51 -8.74 37.38 -10.88
CA ASP A 51 -9.25 38.73 -10.53
C ASP A 51 -10.56 38.69 -9.72
N LYS A 52 -11.06 37.48 -9.38
CA LYS A 52 -12.24 37.21 -8.56
C LYS A 52 -13.44 37.96 -9.11
N SER A 53 -13.72 37.78 -10.41
CA SER A 53 -14.87 38.40 -11.05
C SER A 53 -16.16 38.10 -10.29
N THR A 54 -17.09 39.05 -10.30
CA THR A 54 -18.32 39.03 -9.50
C THR A 54 -19.33 37.94 -9.90
N GLU A 55 -19.00 37.10 -10.89
CA GLU A 55 -19.84 35.99 -11.33
C GLU A 55 -19.55 34.75 -10.47
N GLN A 56 -20.58 34.18 -9.84
CA GLN A 56 -20.50 33.00 -8.98
C GLN A 56 -19.43 33.05 -7.86
N ASN A 57 -19.20 34.22 -7.24
CA ASN A 57 -18.22 34.43 -6.16
C ASN A 57 -16.74 34.16 -6.54
N GLY A 58 -16.37 34.18 -7.82
CA GLY A 58 -14.99 33.90 -8.25
C GLY A 58 -14.57 32.46 -7.99
N GLN A 59 -15.52 31.52 -8.06
CA GLN A 59 -15.25 30.10 -7.81
C GLN A 59 -14.44 29.49 -8.95
N LEU A 60 -13.30 28.88 -8.61
CA LEU A 60 -12.44 28.14 -9.53
C LEU A 60 -12.77 26.64 -9.50
N SER A 61 -12.67 25.99 -10.65
CA SER A 61 -12.84 24.53 -10.77
C SER A 61 -11.64 23.89 -11.46
N TYR A 62 -11.07 22.87 -10.80
CA TYR A 62 -9.85 22.20 -11.22
C TYR A 62 -10.12 20.82 -11.80
N PHE A 63 -9.35 20.41 -12.82
CA PHE A 63 -9.52 19.16 -13.54
C PHE A 63 -8.21 18.61 -14.09
N ILE A 64 -8.16 17.28 -14.25
CA ILE A 64 -7.18 16.63 -15.13
C ILE A 64 -7.71 16.73 -16.57
N ALA A 65 -6.93 17.33 -17.46
CA ALA A 65 -7.31 17.64 -18.84
C ALA A 65 -6.56 16.79 -19.88
N GLY A 66 -5.71 15.87 -19.45
CA GLY A 66 -4.96 14.96 -20.32
C GLY A 66 -3.54 14.72 -19.80
N GLY A 67 -2.62 14.37 -20.70
CA GLY A 67 -1.30 13.83 -20.35
C GLY A 67 -1.22 12.34 -20.68
N ALA A 68 -0.02 11.79 -20.85
CA ALA A 68 0.17 10.38 -21.17
C ALA A 68 -0.38 9.47 -20.05
N ASP A 69 -0.29 9.94 -18.81
CA ASP A 69 -0.54 9.15 -17.60
C ASP A 69 -1.77 9.65 -16.83
N ALA A 70 -2.59 10.50 -17.47
CA ALA A 70 -3.74 11.16 -16.86
C ALA A 70 -4.70 10.24 -16.09
N HIS A 71 -4.82 8.99 -16.52
CA HIS A 71 -5.69 7.99 -15.93
C HIS A 71 -5.23 7.53 -14.53
N LEU A 72 -3.95 7.75 -14.19
CA LEU A 72 -3.34 7.42 -12.89
C LEU A 72 -3.50 8.53 -11.84
N PHE A 73 -4.03 9.69 -12.22
CA PHE A 73 -4.14 10.86 -11.35
C PHE A 73 -5.58 11.24 -11.04
N GLU A 74 -5.75 11.93 -9.92
CA GLU A 74 -6.95 12.64 -9.54
C GLU A 74 -6.62 14.04 -9.02
N ILE A 75 -7.61 14.94 -9.10
CA ILE A 75 -7.49 16.31 -8.60
C ILE A 75 -8.76 16.68 -7.85
N ASP A 76 -8.62 17.25 -6.66
CA ASP A 76 -9.75 17.79 -5.95
C ASP A 76 -10.25 19.06 -6.66
N ARG A 77 -11.49 19.00 -7.17
CA ARG A 77 -12.05 20.04 -8.05
C ARG A 77 -12.21 21.40 -7.38
N ARG A 78 -12.09 21.50 -6.05
CA ARG A 78 -12.30 22.74 -5.28
C ARG A 78 -10.99 23.34 -4.78
N SER A 79 -10.09 22.50 -4.29
CA SER A 79 -8.83 22.90 -3.67
C SER A 79 -7.64 22.85 -4.63
N GLY A 80 -7.75 22.13 -5.74
CA GLY A 80 -6.66 22.02 -6.73
C GLY A 80 -5.53 21.07 -6.32
N LYS A 81 -5.71 20.27 -5.26
CA LYS A 81 -4.75 19.25 -4.83
C LYS A 81 -4.70 18.10 -5.82
N VAL A 82 -3.52 17.75 -6.28
CA VAL A 82 -3.28 16.66 -7.23
C VAL A 82 -2.72 15.45 -6.49
N PHE A 83 -3.26 14.27 -6.80
CA PHE A 83 -2.82 13.00 -6.25
C PHE A 83 -2.66 11.96 -7.35
N PHE A 84 -1.77 10.99 -7.15
CA PHE A 84 -1.91 9.68 -7.78
C PHE A 84 -3.15 8.96 -7.22
N LYS A 85 -3.79 8.12 -8.01
CA LYS A 85 -4.90 7.26 -7.57
C LYS A 85 -4.43 6.11 -6.68
N ASN A 86 -3.29 5.51 -7.03
CA ASN A 86 -2.55 4.55 -6.22
C ASN A 86 -1.17 5.15 -5.92
N ALA A 87 -0.56 4.82 -4.78
CA ALA A 87 0.82 5.25 -4.55
C ALA A 87 1.72 4.69 -5.66
N PRO A 88 2.65 5.47 -6.21
CA PRO A 88 3.64 4.96 -7.14
C PRO A 88 4.63 4.06 -6.39
N ASP A 89 5.10 3.05 -7.09
CA ASP A 89 6.12 2.07 -6.72
C ASP A 89 7.22 2.22 -7.79
N PHE A 90 8.44 2.54 -7.36
CA PHE A 90 9.57 2.88 -8.21
C PHE A 90 10.08 1.66 -8.98
N GLU A 91 10.03 0.48 -8.38
CA GLU A 91 10.43 -0.81 -8.93
C GLU A 91 9.44 -1.32 -9.98
N ASN A 92 8.15 -0.97 -9.85
CA ASN A 92 7.08 -1.33 -10.77
C ASN A 92 6.31 -0.12 -11.33
N PRO A 93 6.95 0.69 -12.18
CA PRO A 93 6.35 1.91 -12.71
C PRO A 93 5.08 1.61 -13.52
N GLN A 94 4.03 2.35 -13.22
CA GLN A 94 2.72 2.26 -13.88
C GLN A 94 2.55 3.28 -15.02
N ASP A 95 3.50 4.20 -15.19
CA ASP A 95 3.50 5.15 -16.28
C ASP A 95 3.59 4.45 -17.65
N ARG A 96 3.17 5.15 -18.71
CA ARG A 96 3.13 4.59 -20.06
C ARG A 96 4.51 4.17 -20.60
N GLY A 97 5.58 4.86 -20.18
CA GLY A 97 6.96 4.60 -20.57
C GLY A 97 7.69 3.59 -19.68
N ARG A 98 7.15 3.30 -18.49
CA ARG A 98 7.77 2.50 -17.42
C ARG A 98 9.15 3.03 -17.03
N ASP A 99 9.28 4.35 -16.91
CA ASP A 99 10.54 5.05 -16.68
C ASP A 99 10.53 5.97 -15.44
N ASN A 100 9.49 5.86 -14.60
CA ASN A 100 9.26 6.69 -13.42
C ASN A 100 9.07 8.19 -13.73
N ASN A 101 8.78 8.54 -15.00
CA ASN A 101 8.44 9.90 -15.41
C ASN A 101 6.99 9.98 -15.88
N TYR A 102 6.14 10.57 -15.04
CA TYR A 102 4.71 10.71 -15.29
C TYR A 102 4.37 12.06 -15.90
N GLU A 103 3.44 12.08 -16.85
CA GLU A 103 2.93 13.28 -17.50
C GLU A 103 1.42 13.45 -17.31
N VAL A 104 1.03 14.52 -16.59
CA VAL A 104 -0.37 14.89 -16.37
C VAL A 104 -0.60 16.37 -16.63
N LYS A 105 -1.65 16.71 -17.39
CA LYS A 105 -2.05 18.09 -17.68
C LYS A 105 -3.19 18.49 -16.77
N VAL A 106 -2.97 19.52 -15.96
CA VAL A 106 -4.00 20.13 -15.11
C VAL A 106 -4.62 21.34 -15.82
N LYS A 107 -5.89 21.61 -15.52
CA LYS A 107 -6.64 22.74 -16.05
C LYS A 107 -7.52 23.36 -14.98
N VAL A 108 -7.53 24.68 -14.92
CA VAL A 108 -8.43 25.47 -14.07
C VAL A 108 -9.36 26.30 -14.95
N TRP A 109 -10.63 26.36 -14.58
CA TRP A 109 -11.63 27.26 -15.17
C TRP A 109 -12.11 28.26 -14.12
N ASP A 110 -12.38 29.49 -14.56
CA ASP A 110 -13.15 30.46 -13.79
C ASP A 110 -14.66 30.34 -14.11
N ALA A 111 -15.47 31.11 -13.38
CA ALA A 111 -16.92 31.17 -13.57
C ALA A 111 -17.33 31.78 -14.93
N GLY A 112 -16.43 32.54 -15.57
CA GLY A 112 -16.62 33.14 -16.89
C GLY A 112 -16.15 32.27 -18.06
N TRP A 113 -15.85 30.99 -17.81
CA TRP A 113 -15.40 30.01 -18.80
C TRP A 113 -14.05 30.32 -19.46
N LEU A 114 -13.23 31.15 -18.84
CA LEU A 114 -11.83 31.27 -19.22
C LEU A 114 -11.01 30.25 -18.43
N SER A 115 -9.87 29.85 -19.01
CA SER A 115 -9.07 28.79 -18.42
C SER A 115 -7.58 28.98 -18.60
N ASP A 116 -6.83 28.34 -17.72
CA ASP A 116 -5.40 28.14 -17.85
C ASP A 116 -5.05 26.66 -17.67
N SER A 117 -3.91 26.24 -18.21
CA SER A 117 -3.48 24.84 -18.19
C SER A 117 -1.98 24.73 -18.07
N GLN A 118 -1.55 23.72 -17.33
CA GLN A 118 -0.14 23.42 -17.08
C GLN A 118 0.10 21.92 -17.25
N LEU A 119 1.16 21.54 -17.95
CA LEU A 119 1.66 20.18 -17.97
C LEU A 119 2.58 19.95 -16.77
N LEU A 120 2.29 18.95 -15.96
CA LEU A 120 3.17 18.49 -14.88
C LEU A 120 3.95 17.29 -15.40
N LYS A 121 5.28 17.38 -15.31
CA LYS A 121 6.21 16.26 -15.49
C LYS A 121 6.74 15.88 -14.13
N ILE A 122 6.41 14.68 -13.66
CA ILE A 122 6.66 14.22 -12.29
C ILE A 122 7.66 13.07 -12.36
N SER A 123 8.84 13.26 -11.79
CA SER A 123 9.83 12.20 -11.59
C SER A 123 9.60 11.59 -10.21
N VAL A 124 9.25 10.31 -10.15
CA VAL A 124 9.19 9.56 -8.91
C VAL A 124 10.61 9.18 -8.50
N LYS A 125 10.96 9.40 -7.24
CA LYS A 125 12.22 9.02 -6.63
C LYS A 125 12.03 7.80 -5.76
N ASP A 126 12.94 6.86 -5.96
CA ASP A 126 13.20 5.72 -5.10
C ASP A 126 13.40 6.20 -3.65
N VAL A 127 12.66 5.57 -2.75
CA VAL A 127 12.94 5.57 -1.32
C VAL A 127 13.52 4.22 -1.01
N LEU A 128 14.75 4.21 -0.48
CA LEU A 128 15.42 2.98 -0.06
C LEU A 128 14.57 2.23 0.98
N GLU A 129 13.79 1.28 0.50
CA GLU A 129 13.29 0.13 1.24
C GLU A 129 14.49 -0.80 1.46
N ASP A 130 14.44 -1.79 2.36
CA ASP A 130 15.61 -2.65 2.63
C ASP A 130 15.89 -3.58 1.43
N SER A 131 16.39 -3.01 0.34
CA SER A 131 16.91 -3.53 -0.93
C SER A 131 16.14 -4.57 -1.73
N GLY A 132 14.96 -5.05 -1.31
CA GLY A 132 14.26 -6.15 -2.01
C GLY A 132 15.11 -7.42 -2.10
N GLN A 133 16.17 -7.51 -1.31
CA GLN A 133 17.06 -8.66 -1.30
C GLN A 133 16.46 -9.73 -0.41
N SER A 134 16.35 -10.93 -0.96
CA SER A 134 16.12 -12.15 -0.19
C SER A 134 17.23 -12.34 0.84
N ASN A 135 16.86 -12.26 2.12
CA ASN A 135 17.76 -12.38 3.25
C ASN A 135 17.54 -13.69 4.00
N VAL A 136 18.55 -14.08 4.78
CA VAL A 136 18.41 -15.11 5.80
C VAL A 136 18.46 -14.43 7.15
N ILE A 137 17.31 -14.36 7.81
CA ILE A 137 17.14 -13.67 9.10
C ILE A 137 17.01 -14.73 10.18
N LYS A 138 17.83 -14.61 11.22
CA LYS A 138 17.89 -15.62 12.27
C LYS A 138 17.94 -15.00 13.66
N GLY A 139 17.07 -15.47 14.53
CA GLY A 139 17.06 -15.20 15.95
C GLY A 139 18.12 -15.97 16.74
N ASP A 140 18.01 -15.91 18.06
CA ASP A 140 18.84 -16.62 19.02
C ASP A 140 17.98 -17.57 19.87
N ASN A 141 18.45 -17.94 21.07
CA ASN A 141 17.70 -18.84 21.95
C ASN A 141 16.76 -18.10 22.91
N GLY A 142 16.53 -16.81 22.70
CA GLY A 142 15.57 -16.01 23.46
C GLY A 142 14.45 -15.50 22.57
N ASN A 143 13.39 -14.98 23.20
CA ASN A 143 12.25 -14.43 22.49
C ASN A 143 12.67 -13.25 21.61
N ASN A 144 12.55 -13.42 20.30
CA ASN A 144 12.96 -12.46 19.30
C ASN A 144 11.76 -11.77 18.65
N PHE A 145 12.00 -10.55 18.16
CA PHE A 145 11.10 -9.82 17.29
C PHE A 145 11.84 -9.58 15.98
N LEU A 146 11.49 -10.36 14.96
CA LEU A 146 12.16 -10.40 13.67
C LEU A 146 11.23 -9.81 12.61
N HIS A 147 11.78 -8.98 11.74
CA HIS A 147 11.07 -8.38 10.62
C HIS A 147 11.92 -8.58 9.37
N GLY A 148 11.32 -9.12 8.32
CA GLY A 148 11.92 -9.23 7.01
C GLY A 148 11.86 -7.93 6.23
N THR A 149 12.05 -8.06 4.94
CA THR A 149 12.24 -6.98 3.98
C THR A 149 11.08 -6.98 2.99
N ILE A 150 11.27 -6.36 1.83
CA ILE A 150 10.35 -6.46 0.70
C ILE A 150 10.75 -7.57 -0.29
N GLY A 151 11.84 -8.30 0.00
CA GLY A 151 12.28 -9.45 -0.78
C GLY A 151 11.88 -10.77 -0.12
N ALA A 152 11.88 -11.86 -0.90
CA ALA A 152 11.55 -13.20 -0.42
C ALA A 152 12.58 -13.73 0.60
N ASP A 153 12.27 -13.66 1.88
CA ASP A 153 13.15 -13.94 3.00
C ASP A 153 13.05 -15.38 3.52
N ILE A 154 14.10 -15.82 4.22
CA ILE A 154 14.09 -17.04 5.00
C ILE A 154 14.33 -16.67 6.46
N MET A 155 13.30 -16.84 7.28
CA MET A 155 13.29 -16.43 8.68
C MET A 155 13.29 -17.62 9.63
N PHE A 156 14.17 -17.59 10.63
CA PHE A 156 14.27 -18.59 11.70
C PHE A 156 14.20 -17.91 13.08
N GLY A 157 13.17 -18.16 13.88
CA GLY A 157 13.08 -17.66 15.26
C GLY A 157 14.11 -18.32 16.18
N ALA A 158 14.27 -19.63 16.02
CA ALA A 158 15.18 -20.50 16.74
C ALA A 158 14.67 -21.00 18.10
N GLY A 159 15.11 -20.45 19.22
CA GLY A 159 14.65 -20.93 20.53
C GLY A 159 13.94 -19.82 21.29
N GLY A 160 12.85 -20.15 21.98
CA GLY A 160 12.05 -19.14 22.68
C GLY A 160 10.69 -18.93 22.02
N ASN A 161 9.96 -17.92 22.49
CA ASN A 161 8.67 -17.53 21.93
C ASN A 161 8.88 -16.30 21.05
N ASP A 162 8.89 -16.50 19.75
CA ASP A 162 9.31 -15.50 18.78
C ASP A 162 8.13 -14.81 18.09
N VAL A 163 8.39 -13.64 17.52
CA VAL A 163 7.46 -12.95 16.62
C VAL A 163 8.18 -12.66 15.31
N LEU A 164 7.70 -13.23 14.22
CA LEU A 164 8.27 -13.09 12.88
C LEU A 164 7.25 -12.39 11.97
N PHE A 165 7.71 -11.34 11.29
CA PHE A 165 7.00 -10.65 10.21
C PHE A 165 7.79 -10.84 8.92
N GLY A 166 7.22 -11.50 7.93
CA GLY A 166 7.84 -11.79 6.63
C GLY A 166 8.13 -10.51 5.87
N GLY A 167 7.09 -9.72 5.59
CA GLY A 167 7.23 -8.45 4.90
C GLY A 167 6.49 -8.49 3.57
N GLU A 168 7.07 -7.90 2.54
CA GLU A 168 6.59 -8.19 1.18
C GLU A 168 7.47 -9.27 0.57
N GLY A 169 6.89 -10.09 -0.32
CA GLY A 169 7.61 -11.15 -1.00
C GLY A 169 7.14 -12.53 -0.56
N ASP A 170 7.63 -13.56 -1.24
CA ASP A 170 7.26 -14.95 -0.95
C ASP A 170 8.19 -15.51 0.14
N ASP A 171 7.80 -15.40 1.40
CA ASP A 171 8.68 -15.67 2.54
C ASP A 171 8.63 -17.12 3.03
N ILE A 172 9.69 -17.54 3.71
CA ILE A 172 9.76 -18.83 4.42
C ILE A 172 9.95 -18.56 5.91
N LEU A 173 8.92 -18.82 6.71
CA LEU A 173 8.90 -18.55 8.14
C LEU A 173 8.97 -19.85 8.95
N ASN A 174 10.00 -19.99 9.77
CA ASN A 174 10.11 -21.05 10.77
C ASN A 174 10.30 -20.44 12.16
N GLY A 175 9.35 -20.64 13.05
CA GLY A 175 9.44 -20.13 14.42
C GLY A 175 10.57 -20.76 15.24
N THR A 176 10.99 -21.98 14.91
CA THR A 176 11.87 -22.76 15.79
C THR A 176 13.18 -23.21 15.14
N ASP A 177 14.05 -23.89 15.91
CA ASP A 177 15.26 -24.55 15.44
C ASP A 177 15.11 -26.08 15.36
N SER A 178 16.14 -26.74 14.82
CA SER A 178 16.15 -28.19 14.70
C SER A 178 16.41 -28.93 16.02
N LYS A 179 16.75 -28.21 17.10
CA LYS A 179 17.14 -28.78 18.40
C LYS A 179 15.95 -28.82 19.37
N SER A 180 15.28 -27.68 19.60
CA SER A 180 14.06 -27.60 20.42
C SER A 180 12.84 -28.06 19.64
N ARG A 181 12.81 -27.82 18.31
CA ARG A 181 11.72 -28.21 17.40
C ARG A 181 10.36 -27.72 17.89
N GLY A 182 10.31 -26.56 18.53
CA GLY A 182 9.09 -25.91 18.99
C GLY A 182 8.58 -26.42 20.34
N VAL A 183 9.28 -27.36 20.99
CA VAL A 183 8.77 -27.98 22.23
C VAL A 183 8.81 -26.95 23.36
N GLY A 184 7.62 -26.57 23.83
CA GLY A 184 7.42 -25.56 24.87
C GLY A 184 7.43 -24.12 24.36
N GLU A 185 7.42 -23.93 23.03
CA GLU A 185 7.51 -22.63 22.36
C GLU A 185 6.16 -22.23 21.77
N VAL A 186 5.81 -20.95 21.84
CA VAL A 186 4.65 -20.36 21.15
C VAL A 186 5.13 -19.21 20.31
N ASP A 187 5.25 -19.46 19.01
CA ASP A 187 5.76 -18.50 18.05
C ASP A 187 4.63 -17.85 17.28
N ASN A 188 4.78 -16.57 16.99
CA ASN A 188 3.81 -15.76 16.28
C ASN A 188 4.35 -15.41 14.89
N LEU A 189 3.78 -16.03 13.87
CA LEU A 189 4.24 -15.94 12.49
C LEU A 189 3.22 -15.13 11.68
N ASN A 190 3.71 -14.11 10.99
CA ASN A 190 2.93 -13.22 10.15
C ASN A 190 3.64 -13.09 8.81
N GLY A 191 3.05 -13.62 7.74
CA GLY A 191 3.68 -13.65 6.42
C GLY A 191 3.67 -12.27 5.76
N GLN A 192 2.58 -11.52 5.99
CA GLN A 192 2.24 -10.25 5.37
C GLN A 192 1.84 -10.43 3.90
N ALA A 193 2.54 -9.82 2.94
CA ALA A 193 2.10 -9.81 1.55
C ALA A 193 2.98 -10.75 0.70
N GLY A 194 2.37 -11.66 -0.05
CA GLY A 194 3.09 -12.61 -0.89
C GLY A 194 2.71 -14.06 -0.59
N ALA A 195 3.22 -14.99 -1.40
CA ALA A 195 2.92 -16.40 -1.28
C ALA A 195 3.84 -17.08 -0.26
N ASP A 196 3.47 -16.98 1.02
CA ASP A 196 4.33 -17.38 2.13
C ASP A 196 4.28 -18.87 2.45
N LYS A 197 5.36 -19.36 3.06
CA LYS A 197 5.46 -20.71 3.61
C LYS A 197 5.74 -20.69 5.11
N PHE A 198 4.78 -21.22 5.86
CA PHE A 198 4.94 -21.46 7.29
C PHE A 198 5.46 -22.88 7.53
N ILE A 199 6.68 -23.01 8.02
CA ILE A 199 7.34 -24.29 8.25
C ILE A 199 6.96 -24.82 9.64
N LEU A 200 6.16 -25.90 9.64
CA LEU A 200 5.63 -26.55 10.85
C LEU A 200 6.16 -27.98 11.01
N GLY A 201 7.16 -28.35 10.21
CA GLY A 201 7.83 -29.64 10.28
C GLY A 201 8.79 -29.84 9.11
N ASP A 202 9.58 -30.89 9.22
CA ASP A 202 10.56 -31.31 8.24
C ASP A 202 10.50 -32.84 8.04
N THR A 203 11.41 -33.38 7.24
CA THR A 203 11.53 -34.83 7.00
C THR A 203 11.89 -35.63 8.26
N GLN A 204 12.34 -34.97 9.33
CA GLN A 204 12.66 -35.61 10.61
C GLN A 204 11.45 -35.66 11.55
N GLY A 205 10.45 -34.79 11.36
CA GLY A 205 9.21 -34.81 12.14
C GLY A 205 8.47 -33.48 12.14
N SER A 206 7.40 -33.42 12.92
CA SER A 206 6.67 -32.16 13.16
C SER A 206 7.42 -31.27 14.14
N PHE A 207 7.23 -29.96 14.00
CA PHE A 207 7.54 -28.99 15.04
C PHE A 207 6.35 -28.83 15.98
N TYR A 208 6.58 -28.27 17.16
CA TYR A 208 5.58 -28.10 18.23
C TYR A 208 4.90 -29.43 18.61
N LEU A 209 5.64 -30.53 18.50
CA LEU A 209 5.11 -31.85 18.84
C LEU A 209 5.46 -32.19 20.29
N GLY A 210 4.44 -32.23 21.13
CA GLY A 210 4.55 -32.39 22.58
C GLY A 210 3.72 -31.30 23.28
N ASN A 211 3.65 -31.36 24.62
CA ASN A 211 2.94 -30.43 25.51
C ASN A 211 1.49 -30.04 25.12
N GLY A 212 0.82 -30.80 24.25
CA GLY A 212 -0.60 -30.67 23.95
C GLY A 212 -0.91 -29.34 23.26
N PHE A 213 -1.62 -28.46 23.97
CA PHE A 213 -2.05 -27.14 23.46
C PHE A 213 -1.25 -26.00 24.10
N SER A 214 -0.07 -26.27 24.66
CA SER A 214 0.73 -25.27 25.39
C SER A 214 1.81 -24.63 24.53
N ASP A 215 2.17 -25.27 23.43
CA ASP A 215 3.16 -24.91 22.41
C ASP A 215 2.55 -25.14 21.03
N PHE A 216 2.69 -24.15 20.14
CA PHE A 216 2.19 -24.18 18.77
C PHE A 216 2.59 -22.90 18.04
N ALA A 217 2.65 -22.94 16.71
CA ALA A 217 2.74 -21.72 15.92
C ALA A 217 1.37 -21.00 15.85
N ILE A 218 1.34 -19.71 16.14
CA ILE A 218 0.21 -18.82 15.84
C ILE A 218 0.48 -18.20 14.48
N ILE A 219 -0.41 -18.44 13.52
CA ILE A 219 -0.33 -17.84 12.18
C ILE A 219 -1.42 -16.78 12.09
N GLN A 220 -1.03 -15.50 11.94
CA GLN A 220 -1.97 -14.39 12.14
C GLN A 220 -2.80 -14.01 10.91
N ASP A 221 -2.24 -14.17 9.72
CA ASP A 221 -2.72 -13.51 8.51
C ASP A 221 -2.79 -14.44 7.29
N PHE A 222 -2.82 -15.75 7.55
CA PHE A 222 -2.83 -16.79 6.51
C PHE A 222 -3.84 -16.51 5.38
N THR A 223 -3.35 -16.33 4.15
CA THR A 223 -4.14 -16.03 2.97
C THR A 223 -4.39 -17.28 2.13
N ARG A 224 -5.68 -17.62 1.95
CA ARG A 224 -6.07 -18.83 1.24
C ARG A 224 -5.77 -18.77 -0.25
N GLY A 225 -5.02 -19.77 -0.72
CA GLY A 225 -4.68 -19.92 -2.13
C GLY A 225 -3.44 -19.13 -2.55
N GLU A 226 -2.81 -18.48 -1.58
CA GLU A 226 -1.55 -17.75 -1.70
C GLU A 226 -0.52 -18.48 -0.82
N ASP A 227 -0.80 -18.59 0.47
CA ASP A 227 0.11 -19.16 1.45
C ASP A 227 0.02 -20.69 1.58
N GLN A 228 1.09 -21.28 2.12
CA GLN A 228 1.20 -22.70 2.37
C GLN A 228 1.72 -23.02 3.79
N LEU A 229 1.22 -24.12 4.33
CA LEU A 229 1.70 -24.75 5.56
C LEU A 229 2.53 -25.97 5.20
N VAL A 230 3.78 -26.02 5.65
CA VAL A 230 4.66 -27.18 5.43
C VAL A 230 4.62 -28.10 6.65
N LEU A 231 4.13 -29.32 6.46
CA LEU A 231 3.87 -30.31 7.52
C LEU A 231 4.63 -31.62 7.27
N SER A 232 5.00 -32.30 8.35
CA SER A 232 5.71 -33.59 8.26
C SER A 232 4.78 -34.80 8.10
N GLY A 233 5.01 -35.59 7.06
CA GLY A 233 4.34 -36.87 6.79
C GLY A 233 3.24 -36.79 5.75
N SER A 234 1.97 -36.91 6.15
CA SER A 234 0.84 -36.89 5.19
C SER A 234 -0.43 -36.35 5.83
N ALA A 235 -1.40 -35.97 5.00
CA ALA A 235 -2.67 -35.41 5.46
C ALA A 235 -3.39 -36.28 6.50
N SER A 236 -3.30 -37.60 6.42
CA SER A 236 -3.95 -38.51 7.38
C SER A 236 -3.38 -38.44 8.80
N ASN A 237 -2.21 -37.84 8.98
CA ASN A 237 -1.61 -37.65 10.30
C ASN A 237 -2.25 -36.47 11.06
N TYR A 238 -3.04 -35.64 10.37
CA TYR A 238 -3.51 -34.37 10.89
C TYR A 238 -5.03 -34.29 10.94
N ARG A 239 -5.51 -33.57 11.94
CA ARG A 239 -6.92 -33.18 12.08
C ARG A 239 -6.98 -31.66 12.18
N ILE A 240 -7.97 -31.07 11.54
CA ILE A 240 -8.26 -29.64 11.67
C ILE A 240 -9.53 -29.49 12.50
N VAL A 241 -9.49 -28.64 13.52
CA VAL A 241 -10.66 -28.30 14.35
C VAL A 241 -10.82 -26.81 14.50
N ASP A 242 -12.07 -26.36 14.55
CA ASP A 242 -12.40 -24.97 14.85
C ASP A 242 -12.56 -24.77 16.35
N ALA A 243 -11.82 -23.82 16.90
CA ALA A 243 -11.93 -23.39 18.29
C ALA A 243 -11.50 -21.92 18.43
N ASP A 244 -12.15 -21.18 19.34
CA ASP A 244 -11.80 -19.79 19.67
C ASP A 244 -11.65 -18.85 18.46
N GLY A 245 -12.50 -19.03 17.44
CA GLY A 245 -12.48 -18.23 16.22
C GLY A 245 -11.27 -18.46 15.31
N ALA A 246 -10.60 -19.60 15.46
CA ALA A 246 -9.43 -20.01 14.69
C ALA A 246 -9.53 -21.49 14.27
N ALA A 247 -8.75 -21.86 13.26
CA ALA A 247 -8.54 -23.25 12.88
C ALA A 247 -7.26 -23.77 13.54
N PHE A 248 -7.35 -24.88 14.26
CA PHE A 248 -6.20 -25.57 14.85
C PHE A 248 -5.83 -26.79 14.00
N ILE A 249 -4.55 -26.89 13.66
CA ILE A 249 -3.94 -28.07 13.04
C ILE A 249 -3.40 -28.95 14.16
N LEU A 250 -3.95 -30.15 14.30
CA LEU A 250 -3.61 -31.09 15.37
C LEU A 250 -2.92 -32.33 14.80
N LYS A 251 -1.94 -32.87 15.53
CA LYS A 251 -1.33 -34.18 15.29
C LYS A 251 -1.43 -35.01 16.55
N GLY A 252 -2.34 -35.97 16.57
CA GLY A 252 -2.73 -36.65 17.81
C GLY A 252 -3.46 -35.69 18.76
N ASP A 253 -2.91 -35.53 19.97
CA ASP A 253 -3.41 -34.64 21.02
C ASP A 253 -2.67 -33.30 21.09
N ASP A 254 -1.67 -33.10 20.23
CA ASP A 254 -0.84 -31.89 20.19
C ASP A 254 -1.34 -30.91 19.12
N ALA A 255 -1.31 -29.62 19.46
CA ALA A 255 -1.56 -28.52 18.55
C ALA A 255 -0.26 -28.12 17.86
N ILE A 256 -0.26 -28.15 16.53
CA ILE A 256 0.91 -27.79 15.73
C ILE A 256 0.85 -26.33 15.32
N ALA A 257 -0.35 -25.88 14.94
CA ALA A 257 -0.58 -24.48 14.58
C ALA A 257 -2.01 -24.04 14.88
N ARG A 258 -2.15 -22.74 15.12
CA ARG A 258 -3.42 -22.01 15.25
C ARG A 258 -3.46 -20.92 14.19
N LEU A 259 -4.37 -21.04 13.24
CA LEU A 259 -4.58 -20.06 12.17
C LEU A 259 -5.69 -19.09 12.59
N VAL A 260 -5.31 -17.86 12.91
CA VAL A 260 -6.22 -16.81 13.38
C VAL A 260 -7.16 -16.38 12.24
N GLY A 261 -8.46 -16.26 12.54
CA GLY A 261 -9.47 -15.82 11.56
C GLY A 261 -9.82 -16.85 10.48
N GLN A 262 -9.17 -18.01 10.48
CA GLN A 262 -9.46 -19.12 9.58
C GLN A 262 -10.44 -20.12 10.20
N SER A 263 -11.05 -20.95 9.35
CA SER A 263 -11.86 -22.10 9.77
C SER A 263 -11.47 -23.35 9.00
N ALA A 264 -11.70 -24.52 9.58
CA ALA A 264 -11.42 -25.82 9.00
C ALA A 264 -12.11 -26.00 7.65
N ALA A 265 -13.33 -25.47 7.50
CA ALA A 265 -14.09 -25.51 6.25
C ALA A 265 -13.45 -24.69 5.12
N ASN A 266 -12.64 -23.69 5.48
CA ASN A 266 -11.96 -22.82 4.51
C ASN A 266 -10.62 -23.39 4.05
N LEU A 267 -10.09 -24.40 4.73
CA LEU A 267 -8.81 -25.02 4.38
C LEU A 267 -9.02 -26.18 3.37
N ASN A 268 -8.20 -26.24 2.32
CA ASN A 268 -8.20 -27.26 1.27
C ASN A 268 -6.79 -27.82 1.03
N LEU A 269 -6.68 -28.89 0.24
CA LEU A 269 -5.42 -29.62 0.05
C LEU A 269 -4.27 -28.79 -0.56
N ASN A 270 -4.55 -27.70 -1.27
CA ASN A 270 -3.50 -26.91 -1.95
C ASN A 270 -2.70 -26.02 -0.99
N GLN A 271 -3.21 -25.84 0.23
CA GLN A 271 -2.56 -25.04 1.29
C GLN A 271 -1.58 -25.86 2.12
N PHE A 272 -1.49 -27.17 1.89
CA PHE A 272 -0.62 -28.05 2.66
C PHE A 272 0.45 -28.65 1.76
N GLU A 273 1.69 -28.42 2.11
CA GLU A 273 2.84 -29.13 1.58
C GLU A 273 3.23 -30.19 2.62
N TYR A 274 3.36 -31.46 2.21
CA TYR A 274 3.78 -32.53 3.09
C TYR A 274 5.19 -33.01 2.72
N VAL A 275 6.08 -33.07 3.71
CA VAL A 275 7.49 -33.46 3.58
C VAL A 275 7.85 -34.72 4.35
#